data_AF-A0A6L9YFJ1-F1
#
_entry.id   AF-A0A6L9YFJ1-F1
#
_cell.length_a   1.000
_cell.length_b   1.000
_cell.length_c   1.000
_cell.angle_alpha   90.00
_cell.angle_beta   90.00
_cell.angle_gamma   90.00
#
_symmetry.space_group_name_H-M   'P 1'
#
loop_
_entity.id
_entity.type
_entity.pdbx_description
1 polymer ?
#
loop_
_entity_poly.entity_id
_entity_poly.type
_entity_poly.pdbx_seq_one_letter_code
_entity_poly.pdbx_strand_id
1 'polypeptide(L)'
;MNSKLELFVDCDWTIRQPSGQGRFIDYPDQQKVIEGADKALQCFKNKGYIILGVTNQAGVAARHKTLKNCIKEQQKTLKLLPQLKGIIFCPDYGTTCYYCERHYFSEVTSKAYAGEYRKPKPGMILQFKTNGSSALMVGD
;
A
#
# COMPACT_ATOMS: atom_id res chain seq x y z
N MET A 1 -20.64 9.97 -18.00
CA MET A 1 -19.48 10.24 -17.11
C MET A 1 -18.57 9.03 -17.20
N ASN A 2 -17.29 9.18 -17.56
CA ASN A 2 -16.39 8.03 -17.55
C ASN A 2 -16.24 7.54 -16.10
N SER A 3 -16.50 6.26 -15.85
CA SER A 3 -16.26 5.65 -14.55
C SER A 3 -14.77 5.74 -14.22
N LYS A 4 -14.44 6.09 -12.98
CA LYS A 4 -13.04 6.09 -12.51
C LYS A 4 -12.53 4.65 -12.50
N LEU A 5 -11.31 4.45 -13.01
CA LEU A 5 -10.59 3.18 -12.94
C LEU A 5 -9.59 3.25 -11.78
N GLU A 6 -9.65 2.28 -10.88
CA GLU A 6 -8.78 2.19 -9.72
C GLU A 6 -7.99 0.89 -9.75
N LEU A 7 -6.71 0.96 -9.43
CA LEU A 7 -5.85 -0.20 -9.26
C LEU A 7 -5.30 -0.19 -7.84
N PHE A 8 -5.67 -1.20 -7.07
CA PHE A 8 -5.07 -1.50 -5.79
C PHE A 8 -3.97 -2.54 -6.00
N VAL A 9 -2.81 -2.32 -5.40
CA VAL A 9 -1.68 -3.25 -5.47
C VAL A 9 -1.17 -3.58 -4.08
N ASP A 10 -0.91 -4.86 -3.82
CA ASP A 10 -0.04 -5.19 -2.69
C ASP A 10 1.35 -4.59 -2.89
N CYS A 11 2.07 -4.41 -1.79
CA CYS A 11 3.38 -3.80 -1.80
C CYS A 11 4.49 -4.86 -1.82
N ASP A 12 4.67 -5.52 -0.68
CA ASP A 12 5.71 -6.53 -0.48
C ASP A 12 5.45 -7.72 -1.40
N TRP A 13 6.47 -8.19 -2.10
CA TRP A 13 6.44 -9.29 -3.07
C TRP A 13 5.55 -9.10 -4.31
N THR A 14 4.86 -7.97 -4.43
CA THR A 14 4.09 -7.60 -5.62
C THR A 14 4.71 -6.45 -6.43
N ILE A 15 5.04 -5.31 -5.82
CA ILE A 15 5.69 -4.17 -6.51
C ILE A 15 7.07 -3.83 -5.95
N ARG A 16 7.37 -4.29 -4.73
CA ARG A 16 8.67 -4.15 -4.08
C ARG A 16 9.06 -5.43 -3.37
N GLN A 17 10.34 -5.60 -3.12
CA GLN A 17 10.89 -6.72 -2.37
C GLN A 17 12.08 -6.27 -1.52
N PRO A 18 12.48 -7.03 -0.50
CA PRO A 18 13.72 -6.79 0.23
C PRO A 18 14.92 -6.70 -0.72
N SER A 19 15.83 -5.75 -0.46
CA SER A 19 17.05 -5.60 -1.27
C SER A 19 18.20 -6.52 -0.84
N GLY A 20 18.15 -7.09 0.38
CA GLY A 20 19.17 -7.96 0.97
C GLY A 20 18.71 -9.41 1.19
N GLN A 21 19.48 -10.16 1.98
CA GLN A 21 19.11 -11.53 2.39
C GLN A 21 18.04 -11.47 3.48
N GLY A 22 16.79 -11.81 3.14
CA GLY A 22 15.69 -11.82 4.09
C GLY A 22 14.33 -11.78 3.40
N ARG A 23 13.28 -12.20 4.12
CA ARG A 23 11.90 -12.19 3.61
C ARG A 23 11.18 -10.86 3.86
N PHE A 24 11.67 -10.05 4.80
CA PHE A 24 11.03 -8.84 5.27
C PHE A 24 11.92 -7.61 5.03
N ILE A 25 11.27 -6.45 4.89
CA ILE A 25 11.90 -5.14 4.87
C ILE A 25 11.89 -4.63 6.31
N ASP A 26 13.03 -4.62 6.99
CA ASP A 26 13.11 -4.18 8.40
C ASP A 26 13.41 -2.67 8.51
N TYR A 27 14.13 -2.15 7.51
CA TYR A 27 14.53 -0.75 7.41
C TYR A 27 14.05 -0.12 6.09
N PRO A 28 13.70 1.19 6.08
CA PRO A 28 13.17 1.85 4.88
C PRO A 28 14.03 1.70 3.62
N ASP A 29 15.36 1.68 3.75
CA ASP A 29 16.28 1.58 2.61
C ASP A 29 16.56 0.12 2.16
N GLN A 30 16.01 -0.87 2.87
CA GLN A 30 16.17 -2.30 2.56
C GLN A 30 15.12 -2.78 1.55
N GLN A 31 14.79 -1.97 0.54
CA GLN A 31 13.76 -2.30 -0.44
C GLN A 31 14.22 -1.94 -1.85
N LYS A 32 13.80 -2.74 -2.82
CA LYS A 32 13.96 -2.50 -4.25
C LYS A 32 12.66 -2.78 -5.00
N VAL A 33 12.47 -2.11 -6.13
CA VAL A 33 11.33 -2.36 -7.02
C VAL A 33 11.49 -3.76 -7.63
N ILE A 34 10.39 -4.52 -7.70
CA ILE A 34 10.35 -5.79 -8.42
C ILE A 34 10.47 -5.49 -9.91
N GLU A 35 11.28 -6.28 -10.63
CA GLU A 35 11.54 -6.07 -12.05
C GLU A 35 10.22 -5.98 -12.85
N GLY A 36 10.08 -4.90 -13.62
CA GLY A 36 8.91 -4.65 -14.47
C GLY A 36 7.68 -4.10 -13.74
N ALA A 37 7.66 -4.05 -12.40
CA ALA A 37 6.54 -3.48 -11.66
C ALA A 37 6.34 -1.99 -11.99
N ASP A 38 7.42 -1.22 -12.11
CA ASP A 38 7.41 0.18 -12.54
C ASP A 38 6.75 0.35 -13.93
N LYS A 39 7.14 -0.50 -14.89
CA LYS A 39 6.59 -0.49 -16.26
C LYS A 39 5.11 -0.88 -16.26
N ALA A 40 4.72 -1.91 -15.51
CA ALA A 40 3.33 -2.33 -15.39
C ALA A 40 2.46 -1.21 -14.79
N LEU A 41 2.90 -0.59 -13.69
CA LEU A 41 2.20 0.54 -13.09
C LEU A 41 2.11 1.73 -14.05
N GLN A 42 3.17 1.99 -14.83
CA GLN A 42 3.15 3.04 -15.86
C GLN A 42 2.10 2.76 -16.95
N CYS A 43 1.97 1.50 -17.39
CA CYS A 43 0.93 1.10 -18.34
C CYS A 43 -0.48 1.36 -17.81
N PHE A 44 -0.77 1.04 -16.54
CA PHE A 44 -2.06 1.35 -15.91
C PHE A 44 -2.30 2.86 -15.77
N LYS A 45 -1.27 3.61 -15.36
CA LYS A 45 -1.34 5.08 -15.26
C LYS A 45 -1.66 5.72 -16.61
N ASN A 46 -1.03 5.27 -17.69
CA ASN A 46 -1.29 5.75 -19.05
C ASN A 46 -2.72 5.44 -19.53
N LYS A 47 -3.35 4.38 -19.00
CA LYS A 47 -4.76 4.03 -19.24
C LYS A 47 -5.73 4.82 -18.34
N GLY A 48 -5.24 5.75 -17.52
CA GLY A 48 -6.07 6.60 -16.66
C GLY A 48 -6.42 6.00 -15.29
N TYR A 49 -5.74 4.94 -14.86
CA TYR A 49 -5.97 4.38 -13.53
C TYR A 49 -5.42 5.28 -12.42
N ILE A 50 -6.19 5.43 -11.34
CA ILE A 50 -5.67 5.87 -10.04
C ILE A 50 -5.10 4.65 -9.34
N ILE A 51 -3.82 4.69 -8.96
CA ILE A 51 -3.14 3.54 -8.38
C ILE A 51 -2.82 3.77 -6.90
N LEU A 52 -3.20 2.83 -6.04
CA LEU A 52 -3.00 2.87 -4.59
C LEU A 52 -2.32 1.58 -4.12
N GLY A 53 -1.32 1.71 -3.26
CA GLY A 53 -0.77 0.55 -2.54
C GLY A 53 -1.67 0.16 -1.35
N VAL A 54 -1.80 -1.12 -1.06
CA VAL A 54 -2.56 -1.68 0.07
C VAL A 54 -1.79 -2.83 0.73
N THR A 55 -1.26 -2.63 1.93
CA THR A 55 -0.32 -3.59 2.53
C THR A 55 -0.56 -3.89 4.01
N ASN A 56 -0.37 -5.15 4.38
CA ASN A 56 -0.38 -5.61 5.77
C ASN A 56 1.03 -5.38 6.38
N GLN A 57 1.11 -4.68 7.50
CA GLN A 57 2.36 -4.30 8.16
C GLN A 57 2.38 -4.69 9.65
N ALA A 58 1.87 -5.88 9.98
CA ALA A 58 1.82 -6.40 11.35
C ALA A 58 3.18 -6.54 12.04
N GLY A 59 4.30 -6.42 11.31
CA GLY A 59 5.62 -6.25 11.92
C GLY A 59 5.70 -5.08 12.90
N VAL A 60 4.83 -4.07 12.76
CA VAL A 60 4.69 -2.98 13.74
C VAL A 60 4.08 -3.49 15.05
N ALA A 61 2.90 -4.12 15.02
CA ALA A 61 2.28 -4.69 16.22
C ALA A 61 3.11 -5.81 16.86
N ALA A 62 3.83 -6.59 16.06
CA ALA A 62 4.76 -7.62 16.51
C ALA A 62 6.11 -7.06 17.03
N ARG A 63 6.31 -5.74 17.02
CA ARG A 63 7.51 -5.04 17.50
C ARG A 63 8.80 -5.36 16.73
N HIS A 64 8.69 -5.88 15.51
CA HIS A 64 9.83 -6.04 14.60
C HIS A 64 10.27 -4.71 13.97
N LYS A 65 9.34 -3.76 13.80
CA LYS A 65 9.64 -2.40 13.33
C LYS A 65 8.77 -1.36 14.02
N THR A 66 9.22 -0.11 14.07
CA THR A 66 8.43 1.01 14.60
C THR A 66 7.42 1.50 13.55
N LEU A 67 6.31 2.09 13.99
CA LEU A 67 5.37 2.76 13.08
C LEU A 67 6.06 3.86 12.26
N LYS A 68 6.99 4.61 12.88
CA LYS A 68 7.80 5.63 12.20
C LYS A 68 8.64 5.05 11.06
N ASN A 69 9.27 3.90 11.27
CA ASN A 69 10.00 3.23 10.19
C ASN A 69 9.07 2.68 9.12
N CYS A 70 7.90 2.12 9.49
CA CYS A 70 6.88 1.71 8.55
C CYS A 70 6.41 2.87 7.65
N ILE A 71 6.15 4.05 8.21
CA ILE A 71 5.79 5.25 7.43
C ILE A 71 6.91 5.64 6.47
N LYS A 72 8.17 5.67 6.94
CA LYS A 72 9.33 5.99 6.09
C LYS A 72 9.51 4.97 4.95
N GLU A 73 9.24 3.69 5.22
CA GLU A 73 9.24 2.63 4.22
C GLU A 73 8.23 2.93 3.12
N GLN A 74 6.99 3.31 3.46
CA GLN A 74 5.97 3.65 2.47
C GLN A 74 6.34 4.91 1.67
N GLN A 75 6.87 5.93 2.33
CA GLN A 75 7.35 7.14 1.65
C GLN A 75 8.50 6.83 0.69
N LYS A 76 9.40 5.90 1.05
CA LYS A 76 10.45 5.43 0.15
C LYS A 76 9.86 4.68 -1.04
N THR A 77 8.87 3.80 -0.84
CA THR A 77 8.15 3.14 -1.94
C THR A 77 7.52 4.17 -2.88
N LEU A 78 6.85 5.21 -2.37
CA LEU A 78 6.26 6.27 -3.20
C LEU A 78 7.31 7.06 -3.99
N LYS A 79 8.52 7.25 -3.43
CA LYS A 79 9.65 7.85 -4.16
C LYS A 79 10.13 6.95 -5.30
N LEU A 80 10.23 5.64 -5.08
CA LEU A 80 10.66 4.66 -6.07
C LEU A 80 9.61 4.41 -7.17
N LEU A 81 8.33 4.48 -6.83
CA LEU A 81 7.19 4.17 -7.72
C LEU A 81 6.27 5.39 -7.84
N PRO A 82 6.63 6.39 -8.65
CA PRO A 82 5.90 7.65 -8.70
C PRO A 82 4.51 7.57 -9.37
N GLN A 83 4.14 6.40 -9.87
CA GLN A 83 2.83 6.10 -10.41
C GLN A 83 1.77 5.95 -9.31
N LEU A 84 2.18 5.57 -8.09
CA LEU A 84 1.29 5.45 -6.94
C LEU A 84 0.83 6.84 -6.45
N LYS A 85 -0.47 6.98 -6.19
CA LYS A 85 -1.04 8.16 -5.55
C LYS A 85 -0.73 8.19 -4.05
N GLY A 86 -0.80 7.03 -3.40
CA GLY A 86 -0.58 6.85 -1.97
C GLY A 86 -0.56 5.37 -1.59
N ILE A 87 -0.23 5.09 -0.34
CA ILE A 87 -0.22 3.72 0.22
C ILE A 87 -1.09 3.71 1.47
N ILE A 88 -2.01 2.75 1.50
CA ILE A 88 -2.86 2.43 2.64
C ILE A 88 -2.23 1.22 3.32
N PHE A 89 -2.08 1.26 4.63
CA PHE A 89 -1.51 0.12 5.35
C PHE A 89 -2.15 -0.11 6.71
N CYS A 90 -2.24 -1.39 7.08
CA CYS A 90 -2.67 -1.84 8.39
C CYS A 90 -1.43 -2.22 9.21
N PRO A 91 -1.05 -1.47 10.26
CA PRO A 91 0.15 -1.74 11.06
C PRO A 91 -0.05 -2.86 12.09
N ASP A 92 -1.27 -3.37 12.24
CA ASP A 92 -1.63 -4.30 13.29
C ASP A 92 -2.43 -5.50 12.76
N TYR A 93 -3.26 -6.07 13.63
CA TYR A 93 -4.06 -7.26 13.33
C TYR A 93 -5.43 -6.92 12.71
N GLY A 94 -5.67 -5.67 12.33
CA GLY A 94 -6.84 -5.25 11.55
C GLY A 94 -7.61 -4.05 12.10
N THR A 95 -7.18 -3.50 13.24
CA THR A 95 -7.90 -2.42 13.95
C THR A 95 -7.57 -1.06 13.36
N THR A 96 -6.30 -0.81 13.09
CA THR A 96 -5.81 0.52 12.70
C THR A 96 -5.52 0.58 11.21
N CYS A 97 -5.71 1.75 10.61
CA CYS A 97 -5.39 2.01 9.21
C CYS A 97 -4.70 3.35 9.06
N TYR A 98 -3.65 3.39 8.24
CA TYR A 98 -2.93 4.59 7.88
C TYR A 98 -2.96 4.81 6.38
N TYR A 99 -3.02 6.07 5.98
CA TYR A 99 -2.80 6.51 4.61
C TYR A 99 -1.52 7.34 4.55
N CYS A 100 -0.65 7.01 3.61
CA CYS A 100 0.65 7.63 3.44
C CYS A 100 0.79 8.20 2.03
N GLU A 101 1.26 9.45 1.98
CA GLU A 101 1.72 10.16 0.79
C GLU A 101 3.21 10.51 0.96
N ARG A 102 3.83 11.09 -0.08
CA ARG A 102 5.28 11.34 -0.12
C ARG A 102 5.81 12.15 1.07
N HIS A 103 5.03 13.14 1.50
CA HIS A 103 5.42 14.11 2.53
C HIS A 103 4.37 14.25 3.63
N TYR A 104 3.35 13.39 3.61
CA TYR A 104 2.23 13.43 4.53
C TYR A 104 1.83 12.01 4.93
N PHE A 105 1.31 11.85 6.13
CA PHE A 105 0.64 10.63 6.55
C PHE A 105 -0.44 10.98 7.55
N SER A 106 -1.47 10.16 7.59
CA SER A 106 -2.54 10.26 8.58
C SER A 106 -2.99 8.87 9.02
N GLU A 107 -3.38 8.78 10.29
CA GLU A 107 -4.25 7.69 10.70
C GLU A 107 -5.65 7.95 10.14
N VAL A 108 -6.23 6.95 9.49
CA VAL A 108 -7.53 7.03 8.80
C VAL A 108 -8.50 5.98 9.35
N THR A 109 -8.24 5.45 10.54
CA THR A 109 -9.10 4.48 11.21
C THR A 109 -10.53 5.01 11.33
N SER A 110 -11.49 4.24 10.84
CA SER A 110 -12.92 4.53 10.92
C SER A 110 -13.62 3.44 11.73
N LYS A 111 -14.66 3.81 12.47
CA LYS A 111 -15.48 2.84 13.23
C LYS A 111 -16.13 1.79 12.33
N ALA A 112 -16.42 2.13 11.07
CA ALA A 112 -17.08 1.24 10.11
C ALA A 112 -16.20 0.04 9.69
N TYR A 113 -14.88 0.20 9.73
CA TYR A 113 -13.93 -0.82 9.24
C TYR A 113 -12.88 -1.22 10.29
N ALA A 114 -13.00 -0.77 11.55
CA ALA A 114 -12.13 -1.22 12.62
C ALA A 114 -12.29 -2.74 12.82
N GLY A 115 -11.18 -3.48 12.72
CA GLY A 115 -11.16 -4.95 12.72
C GLY A 115 -11.21 -5.56 11.32
N GLU A 116 -11.37 -4.73 10.28
CA GLU A 116 -11.51 -5.13 8.87
C GLU A 116 -10.34 -4.71 7.98
N TYR A 117 -9.32 -4.02 8.50
CA TYR A 117 -8.24 -3.49 7.67
C TYR A 117 -7.19 -4.52 7.26
N ARG A 118 -6.99 -5.59 8.05
CA ARG A 118 -6.00 -6.61 7.73
C ARG A 118 -6.52 -7.53 6.63
N LYS A 119 -5.85 -7.56 5.47
CA LYS A 119 -6.15 -8.54 4.41
C LYS A 119 -6.06 -9.96 5.00
N PRO A 120 -7.00 -10.87 4.67
CA PRO A 120 -7.90 -10.84 3.52
C PRO A 120 -9.19 -10.01 3.68
N LYS A 121 -9.41 -9.38 4.84
CA LYS A 121 -10.58 -8.51 5.02
C LYS A 121 -10.49 -7.25 4.15
N PRO A 122 -11.61 -6.72 3.66
CA PRO A 122 -11.60 -5.74 2.57
C PRO A 122 -11.54 -4.28 3.04
N GLY A 123 -11.43 -4.00 4.35
CA GLY A 123 -11.62 -2.66 4.93
C GLY A 123 -10.70 -1.58 4.35
N MET A 124 -9.42 -1.90 4.07
CA MET A 124 -8.51 -0.95 3.41
C MET A 124 -9.00 -0.53 2.02
N ILE A 125 -9.55 -1.47 1.23
CA ILE A 125 -10.04 -1.20 -0.12
C ILE A 125 -11.39 -0.48 -0.05
N LEU A 126 -12.34 -0.99 0.74
CA LEU A 126 -13.69 -0.41 0.82
C LEU A 126 -13.69 1.04 1.29
N GLN A 127 -12.79 1.40 2.19
CA GLN A 127 -12.70 2.78 2.68
C GLN A 127 -12.20 3.77 1.62
N PHE A 128 -11.34 3.33 0.69
CA PHE A 128 -10.67 4.21 -0.28
C PHE A 128 -11.18 4.09 -1.71
N LYS A 129 -11.91 3.02 -2.02
CA LYS A 129 -12.52 2.82 -3.32
C LYS A 129 -13.59 3.89 -3.56
N THR A 130 -13.52 4.56 -4.72
CA THR A 130 -14.55 5.52 -5.09
C THR A 130 -15.89 4.81 -5.37
N ASN A 131 -17.00 5.33 -4.85
CA ASN A 131 -18.33 4.82 -5.17
C ASN A 131 -18.59 4.87 -6.68
N GLY A 132 -19.03 3.75 -7.25
CA GLY A 132 -19.26 3.62 -8.70
C GLY A 132 -18.00 3.46 -9.57
N SER A 133 -16.79 3.37 -9.00
CA SER A 133 -15.58 3.04 -9.77
C SER A 133 -15.51 1.56 -10.15
N SER A 134 -14.77 1.24 -11.21
CA SER A 134 -14.30 -0.12 -11.47
C SER A 134 -12.90 -0.25 -10.87
N ALA A 135 -12.66 -1.31 -10.09
CA ALA A 135 -11.40 -1.51 -9.39
C ALA A 135 -10.81 -2.89 -9.67
N LEU A 136 -9.48 -2.95 -9.77
CA LEU A 136 -8.69 -4.19 -9.76
C LEU A 136 -7.85 -4.24 -8.48
N MET A 137 -7.57 -5.44 -7.99
CA MET A 137 -6.61 -5.70 -6.91
C MET A 137 -5.61 -6.74 -7.40
N VAL A 138 -4.31 -6.45 -7.25
CA VAL A 138 -3.21 -7.37 -7.59
C VAL A 138 -2.36 -7.60 -6.35
N GLY A 139 -2.07 -8.85 -6.03
CA GLY A 139 -1.21 -9.27 -4.92
C GLY A 139 -0.68 -10.67 -5.16
N ASP A 140 0.36 -11.06 -4.42
CA ASP A 140 0.92 -12.42 -4.35
C ASP A 140 0.20 -13.32 -3.32
#